data_AF-A0A353JB17-F1
#
_entry.id   AF-A0A353JB17-F1
#
_cell.length_a   1.000
_cell.length_b   1.000
_cell.length_c   1.000
_cell.angle_alpha   90.00
_cell.angle_beta   90.00
_cell.angle_gamma   90.00
#
_symmetry.space_group_name_H-M   'P 1'
#
loop_
_entity.id
_entity.type
_entity.pdbx_description
1 polymer ?
#
loop_
_entity_poly.entity_id
_entity_poly.type
_entity_poly.pdbx_seq_one_letter_code
_entity_poly.pdbx_strand_id
1 'polypeptide(L)'
;MTLLAQLTEGDKRLIMILCLIFVLVFVLVGYIGVLVKKVMTFQGKKMDDLVHDVVVTGVITDSHKLMRYGIKKNHRLLFRNSWIPVLIMAVAGLVMLIYCIIYNNWTINPFEWSEGVGFGTLLFHFDWDGAPRSNFFGLTLISDWPEVIHSPTWSWDAWGSYIFVPGMLVGGIWFLIDVQAYIARSYKLFKLSKSVFNKSLDKFDPSELPPEDVKPE
;
A
#
# COMPACT_ATOMS: atom_id res chain seq x y z
N MET A 1 17.31 34.82 23.15
CA MET A 1 16.49 35.35 22.04
C MET A 1 17.40 35.84 20.89
N THR A 2 18.46 35.10 20.57
CA THR A 2 19.61 35.63 19.79
C THR A 2 20.29 34.55 18.92
N LEU A 3 19.60 33.46 18.59
CA LEU A 3 20.09 32.48 17.60
C LEU A 3 19.48 32.70 16.21
N LEU A 4 18.27 33.30 16.12
CA LEU A 4 17.59 33.60 14.85
C LEU A 4 18.06 34.90 14.17
N ALA A 5 18.67 35.82 14.93
CA ALA A 5 19.03 37.16 14.46
C ALA A 5 20.41 37.21 13.77
N GLN A 6 21.26 36.20 13.96
CA GLN A 6 22.58 36.08 13.32
C GLN A 6 22.56 35.28 12.00
N LEU A 7 21.38 34.90 11.51
CA LEU A 7 21.27 34.17 10.24
C LEU A 7 21.43 35.11 9.04
N THR A 8 22.35 34.75 8.16
CA THR A 8 22.48 35.26 6.80
C THR A 8 21.15 35.11 6.05
N GLU A 9 20.84 35.99 5.10
CA GLU A 9 19.57 35.88 4.33
C GLU A 9 19.40 34.51 3.64
N GLY A 10 20.51 33.88 3.23
CA GLY A 10 20.53 32.53 2.68
C GLY A 10 20.01 31.47 3.66
N ASP A 11 20.42 31.52 4.92
CA ASP A 11 20.02 30.55 5.95
C ASP A 11 18.51 30.66 6.26
N LYS A 12 17.97 31.88 6.22
CA LYS A 12 16.51 32.11 6.39
C LYS A 12 15.70 31.56 5.22
N ARG A 13 16.18 31.71 3.98
CA ARG A 13 15.53 31.13 2.78
C ARG A 13 15.56 29.60 2.80
N LEU A 14 16.68 29.01 3.22
CA LEU A 14 16.82 27.55 3.30
C LEU A 14 15.90 26.94 4.35
N ILE A 15 15.80 27.55 5.55
CA ILE A 15 14.84 27.12 6.58
C ILE A 15 13.40 27.19 6.06
N MET A 16 13.06 28.25 5.32
CA MET A 16 11.74 28.39 4.71
C MET A 16 11.45 27.26 3.72
N ILE A 17 12.41 26.92 2.85
CA ILE A 17 12.29 25.83 1.88
C ILE A 17 12.15 24.47 2.60
N LEU A 18 12.98 24.19 3.61
CA LEU A 18 12.93 22.94 4.36
C LEU A 18 11.59 22.79 5.10
N CYS A 19 11.08 23.87 5.69
CA CYS A 19 9.78 23.88 6.34
C CYS A 19 8.64 23.64 5.33
N LEU A 20 8.73 24.23 4.13
CA LEU A 20 7.76 24.00 3.05
C LEU A 20 7.76 22.54 2.59
N ILE A 21 8.94 21.94 2.38
CA ILE A 21 9.07 20.52 2.03
C ILE A 21 8.44 19.65 3.12
N PHE A 22 8.71 19.96 4.39
CA PHE A 22 8.13 19.23 5.51
C PHE A 22 6.60 19.30 5.51
N VAL A 23 6.02 20.49 5.38
CA VAL A 23 4.55 20.66 5.27
C VAL A 23 3.99 19.89 4.07
N LEU A 24 4.67 19.92 2.93
CA LEU A 24 4.25 19.21 1.73
C LEU A 24 4.23 17.69 1.93
N VAL A 25 5.23 17.12 2.60
CA VAL A 25 5.26 15.69 2.97
C VAL A 25 4.06 15.33 3.86
N PHE A 26 3.74 16.15 4.87
CA PHE A 26 2.57 15.92 5.73
C PHE A 26 1.26 15.95 4.94
N VAL A 27 1.12 16.89 4.01
CA VAL A 27 -0.06 16.99 3.13
C VAL A 27 -0.20 15.73 2.28
N LEU A 28 0.89 15.25 1.67
CA LEU A 28 0.88 14.02 0.87
C LEU A 28 0.47 12.80 1.70
N VAL A 29 1.01 12.64 2.92
CA VAL A 29 0.61 11.55 3.83
C VAL A 29 -0.88 11.65 4.18
N GLY A 30 -1.39 12.85 4.43
CA GLY A 30 -2.81 13.10 4.66
C GLY A 30 -3.69 12.64 3.49
N TYR A 31 -3.30 12.99 2.25
CA TYR A 31 -4.01 12.56 1.04
C TYR A 31 -4.01 11.05 0.86
N ILE A 32 -2.88 10.38 1.10
CA ILE A 32 -2.80 8.91 1.06
C ILE A 32 -3.80 8.30 2.06
N GLY A 33 -3.87 8.83 3.29
CA GLY A 33 -4.82 8.38 4.30
C GLY A 33 -6.29 8.52 3.86
N VAL A 34 -6.65 9.64 3.23
CA VAL A 34 -8.00 9.86 2.68
C VAL A 34 -8.31 8.85 1.56
N LEU A 35 -7.34 8.60 0.69
CA LEU A 35 -7.49 7.65 -0.42
C LEU A 35 -7.71 6.22 0.11
N VAL A 36 -6.91 5.79 1.08
CA VAL A 36 -7.06 4.48 1.74
C VAL A 36 -8.45 4.36 2.38
N LYS A 37 -8.92 5.39 3.11
CA LYS A 37 -10.25 5.38 3.72
C LYS A 37 -11.35 5.24 2.67
N LYS A 38 -11.26 5.96 1.54
CA LYS A 38 -12.23 5.87 0.44
C LYS A 38 -12.26 4.45 -0.14
N VAL A 39 -11.10 3.85 -0.42
CA VAL A 39 -10.99 2.47 -0.89
C VAL A 39 -11.59 1.49 0.12
N MET A 40 -11.31 1.65 1.41
CA MET A 40 -11.87 0.79 2.46
C MET A 40 -13.39 0.87 2.51
N THR A 41 -13.99 2.06 2.41
CA THR A 41 -15.45 2.20 2.40
C THR A 41 -16.09 1.55 1.18
N PHE A 42 -15.49 1.71 0.01
CA PHE A 42 -16.00 1.12 -1.23
C PHE A 42 -15.91 -0.41 -1.21
N GLN A 43 -14.77 -0.96 -0.78
CA GLN A 43 -14.59 -2.40 -0.64
C GLN A 43 -15.47 -2.97 0.48
N GLY A 44 -15.71 -2.20 1.55
CA GLY A 44 -16.65 -2.55 2.61
C GLY A 44 -18.08 -2.73 2.10
N LYS A 45 -18.57 -1.82 1.23
CA LYS A 45 -19.91 -1.97 0.61
C LYS A 45 -20.03 -3.24 -0.22
N LYS A 46 -19.01 -3.58 -1.01
CA LYS A 46 -18.97 -4.85 -1.75
C LYS A 46 -19.08 -6.08 -0.84
N MET A 47 -18.56 -6.00 0.38
CA MET A 47 -18.69 -7.08 1.36
C MET A 47 -20.10 -7.20 1.90
N ASP A 48 -20.77 -6.06 2.14
CA ASP A 48 -22.17 -6.03 2.55
C ASP A 48 -23.03 -6.72 1.49
N ASP A 49 -22.85 -6.40 0.21
CA ASP A 49 -23.57 -7.03 -0.92
C ASP A 49 -23.35 -8.55 -0.97
N LEU A 50 -22.12 -9.02 -0.73
CA LEU A 50 -21.76 -10.44 -0.81
C LEU A 50 -22.40 -11.31 0.28
N VAL A 51 -22.77 -10.69 1.39
CA VAL A 51 -23.25 -11.34 2.61
C VAL A 51 -24.73 -11.01 2.87
N HIS A 52 -25.27 -9.99 2.20
CA HIS A 52 -26.64 -9.49 2.31
C HIS A 52 -27.69 -10.60 2.30
N ASP A 53 -27.71 -11.43 1.26
CA ASP A 53 -28.74 -12.46 1.08
C ASP A 53 -28.77 -13.45 2.25
N VAL A 54 -27.60 -13.80 2.78
CA VAL A 54 -27.47 -14.79 3.84
C VAL A 54 -27.88 -14.23 5.21
N VAL A 55 -27.72 -12.91 5.38
CA VAL A 55 -28.16 -12.20 6.59
C VAL A 55 -29.67 -11.96 6.54
N VAL A 56 -30.19 -11.48 5.40
CA VAL A 56 -31.62 -11.16 5.24
C VAL A 56 -32.50 -12.42 5.27
N THR A 57 -32.04 -13.53 4.71
CA THR A 57 -32.78 -14.81 4.73
C THR A 57 -32.73 -15.52 6.09
N GLY A 58 -31.97 -15.01 7.07
CA GLY A 58 -31.87 -15.60 8.41
C GLY A 58 -31.19 -16.96 8.46
N VAL A 59 -30.55 -17.41 7.36
CA VAL A 59 -29.87 -18.72 7.29
C VAL A 59 -28.72 -18.82 8.28
N ILE A 60 -28.07 -17.68 8.56
CA ILE A 60 -27.00 -17.59 9.56
C ILE A 60 -27.54 -16.92 10.82
N THR A 61 -27.57 -17.69 11.90
CA THR A 61 -28.10 -17.28 13.21
C THR A 61 -27.04 -16.84 14.22
N ASP A 62 -25.76 -16.93 13.86
CA ASP A 62 -24.64 -16.69 14.78
C ASP A 62 -23.50 -15.91 14.10
N SER A 63 -22.85 -15.06 14.89
CA SER A 63 -21.69 -14.24 14.53
C SER A 63 -20.54 -15.09 14.02
N HIS A 64 -20.23 -16.21 14.68
CA HIS A 64 -19.14 -17.08 14.24
C HIS A 64 -19.40 -17.73 12.87
N LYS A 65 -20.66 -18.11 12.62
CA LYS A 65 -21.07 -18.68 11.33
C LYS A 65 -21.00 -17.63 10.22
N LEU A 66 -21.39 -16.38 10.50
CA LEU A 66 -21.29 -15.27 9.54
C LEU A 66 -19.83 -14.99 9.19
N MET A 67 -18.98 -14.91 10.20
CA MET A 67 -17.55 -14.69 10.03
C MET A 67 -16.92 -15.77 9.16
N ARG A 68 -17.19 -17.04 9.46
CA ARG A 68 -16.63 -18.17 8.70
C ARG A 68 -17.09 -18.15 7.23
N TYR A 69 -18.37 -17.86 6.99
CA TYR A 69 -18.91 -17.74 5.64
C TYR A 69 -18.28 -16.56 4.87
N GLY A 70 -18.25 -15.39 5.49
CA GLY A 70 -17.71 -14.17 4.89
C GLY A 70 -16.21 -14.29 4.59
N ILE A 71 -15.41 -14.85 5.51
CA ILE A 71 -13.98 -15.08 5.29
C ILE A 71 -13.76 -16.05 4.12
N LYS A 72 -14.55 -17.12 4.02
CA LYS A 72 -14.44 -18.08 2.91
C LYS A 72 -14.75 -17.42 1.56
N LYS A 73 -15.79 -16.59 1.49
CA LYS A 73 -16.10 -15.80 0.29
C LYS A 73 -15.00 -14.78 -0.04
N ASN A 74 -14.47 -14.10 0.97
CA ASN A 74 -13.40 -13.11 0.79
C ASN A 74 -12.11 -13.75 0.26
N HIS A 75 -11.73 -14.93 0.76
CA HIS A 75 -10.59 -15.69 0.24
C HIS A 75 -10.78 -16.08 -1.22
N ARG A 76 -11.97 -16.58 -1.58
CA ARG A 76 -12.28 -16.95 -2.97
C ARG A 76 -12.19 -15.74 -3.90
N LEU A 77 -12.64 -14.58 -3.43
CA LEU A 77 -12.56 -13.34 -4.19
C LEU A 77 -11.12 -12.82 -4.32
N LEU A 78 -10.32 -12.91 -3.26
CA LEU A 78 -8.88 -12.59 -3.30
C LEU A 78 -8.19 -13.47 -4.34
N PHE A 79 -8.34 -14.80 -4.26
CA PHE A 79 -7.71 -15.72 -5.20
C PHE A 79 -8.11 -15.43 -6.66
N ARG A 80 -9.40 -15.17 -6.90
CA ARG A 80 -9.90 -14.85 -8.24
C ARG A 80 -9.29 -13.56 -8.80
N ASN A 81 -9.14 -12.53 -7.98
CA ASN A 81 -8.62 -11.25 -8.43
C ASN A 81 -7.09 -11.28 -8.55
N SER A 82 -6.42 -11.92 -7.60
CA SER A 82 -4.96 -11.94 -7.51
C SER A 82 -4.28 -12.91 -8.47
N TRP A 83 -5.01 -13.82 -9.12
CA TRP A 83 -4.41 -14.74 -10.09
C TRP A 83 -3.73 -14.01 -11.25
N ILE A 84 -4.34 -12.95 -11.79
CA ILE A 84 -3.77 -12.17 -12.91
C ILE A 84 -2.46 -11.48 -12.51
N PRO A 85 -2.40 -10.66 -11.44
CA PRO A 85 -1.15 -10.01 -11.06
C PRO A 85 -0.06 -11.02 -10.67
N VAL A 86 -0.43 -12.14 -10.04
CA VAL A 86 0.52 -13.24 -9.75
C VAL A 86 1.05 -13.86 -11.03
N LEU A 87 0.20 -14.08 -12.05
CA LEU A 87 0.63 -14.60 -13.35
C LEU A 87 1.60 -13.65 -14.04
N ILE A 88 1.34 -12.33 -14.01
CA ILE A 88 2.23 -11.31 -14.58
C ILE A 88 3.61 -11.37 -13.89
N MET A 89 3.63 -11.41 -12.55
CA MET A 89 4.89 -11.55 -11.81
C MET A 89 5.61 -12.87 -12.11
N ALA A 90 4.86 -13.97 -12.26
CA ALA A 90 5.43 -15.27 -12.58
C ALA A 90 6.07 -15.28 -13.98
N VAL A 91 5.41 -14.71 -14.99
CA VAL A 91 5.96 -14.56 -16.34
C VAL A 91 7.19 -13.65 -16.33
N ALA A 92 7.13 -12.51 -15.62
CA ALA A 92 8.27 -11.61 -15.47
C ALA A 92 9.48 -12.33 -14.83
N GLY A 93 9.26 -13.06 -13.75
CA GLY A 93 10.30 -13.86 -13.09
C GLY A 93 10.86 -14.96 -13.99
N LEU A 94 10.01 -15.62 -14.79
CA LEU A 94 10.43 -16.63 -15.76
C LEU A 94 11.32 -16.02 -16.86
N VAL A 95 10.95 -14.86 -17.38
CA VAL A 95 11.78 -14.11 -18.35
C VAL A 95 13.17 -13.82 -17.78
N MET A 96 13.25 -13.38 -16.52
CA MET A 96 14.53 -13.16 -15.85
C MET A 96 15.33 -14.45 -15.63
N LEU A 97 14.66 -15.56 -15.28
CA LEU A 97 15.33 -16.86 -15.16
C LEU A 97 15.92 -17.34 -16.48
N ILE A 98 15.17 -17.22 -17.59
CA ILE A 98 15.67 -17.53 -18.94
C ILE A 98 16.88 -16.66 -19.26
N TYR A 99 16.80 -15.37 -18.96
CA TYR A 99 17.90 -14.43 -19.15
C TYR A 99 19.16 -14.89 -18.42
N CYS A 100 19.07 -15.19 -17.11
CA CYS A 100 20.21 -15.65 -16.32
C CYS A 100 20.82 -16.96 -16.85
N ILE A 101 19.99 -17.86 -17.40
CA ILE A 101 20.45 -19.11 -18.01
C ILE A 101 21.22 -18.85 -19.30
N ILE A 102 20.73 -17.96 -20.17
CA ILE A 102 21.36 -17.66 -21.48
C ILE A 102 22.74 -17.03 -21.28
N TYR A 103 22.84 -16.04 -20.38
CA TYR A 103 24.08 -15.29 -20.15
C TYR A 103 24.97 -15.88 -19.03
N ASN A 104 24.52 -16.98 -18.41
CA ASN A 104 25.17 -17.62 -17.26
C ASN A 104 25.56 -16.64 -16.13
N ASN A 105 24.76 -15.58 -15.95
CA ASN A 105 25.00 -14.53 -14.96
C ASN A 105 23.89 -14.56 -13.90
N TRP A 106 24.17 -15.24 -12.78
CA TRP A 106 23.24 -15.38 -11.66
C TRP A 106 23.35 -14.25 -10.63
N THR A 107 24.39 -13.43 -10.71
CA THR A 107 24.65 -12.32 -9.81
C THR A 107 24.13 -10.98 -10.35
N ILE A 108 23.47 -11.00 -11.50
CA ILE A 108 22.93 -9.81 -12.14
C ILE A 108 21.96 -9.06 -11.22
N ASN A 109 22.17 -7.75 -11.10
CA ASN A 109 21.22 -6.84 -10.48
C ASN A 109 20.32 -6.23 -11.57
N PRO A 110 19.01 -6.55 -11.61
CA PRO A 110 18.10 -6.07 -12.65
C PRO A 110 17.85 -4.55 -12.62
N PHE A 111 18.30 -3.85 -11.57
CA PHE A 111 18.15 -2.40 -11.44
C PHE A 111 19.43 -1.62 -11.76
N GLU A 112 20.56 -2.29 -11.97
CA GLU A 112 21.86 -1.64 -12.12
C GLU A 112 22.05 -1.03 -13.52
N TRP A 113 22.80 0.07 -13.60
CA TRP A 113 23.06 0.78 -14.86
C TRP A 113 24.50 0.61 -15.36
N SER A 114 25.46 0.35 -14.47
CA SER A 114 26.91 0.40 -14.68
C SER A 114 27.41 -0.54 -15.79
N GLU A 115 26.89 -1.77 -15.83
CA GLU A 115 27.31 -2.81 -16.78
C GLU A 115 26.46 -2.85 -18.06
N GLY A 116 25.47 -1.97 -18.22
CA GLY A 116 24.60 -1.98 -19.39
C GLY A 116 23.57 -3.12 -19.43
N VAL A 117 23.39 -3.85 -18.31
CA VAL A 117 22.60 -5.10 -18.25
C VAL A 117 21.28 -4.95 -17.46
N GLY A 118 21.12 -3.87 -16.69
CA GLY A 118 19.92 -3.64 -15.89
C GLY A 118 18.97 -2.57 -16.43
N PHE A 119 17.79 -2.50 -15.82
CA PHE A 119 16.75 -1.50 -16.11
C PHE A 119 17.23 -0.07 -15.84
N GLY A 120 18.23 0.08 -14.97
CA GLY A 120 18.84 1.38 -14.65
C GLY A 120 19.43 2.10 -15.86
N THR A 121 19.74 1.37 -16.94
CA THR A 121 20.20 1.96 -18.22
C THR A 121 19.22 2.98 -18.81
N LEU A 122 17.92 2.84 -18.55
CA LEU A 122 16.86 3.73 -19.02
C LEU A 122 16.63 4.96 -18.11
N LEU A 123 17.32 5.03 -16.97
CA LEU A 123 17.11 6.05 -15.96
C LEU A 123 18.33 6.96 -15.84
N PHE A 124 18.09 8.23 -15.51
CA PHE A 124 19.16 9.14 -15.12
C PHE A 124 19.75 8.72 -13.79
N HIS A 125 21.09 8.61 -13.74
CA HIS A 125 21.82 8.43 -12.50
C HIS A 125 22.71 9.64 -12.25
N PHE A 126 22.65 10.14 -11.01
CA PHE A 126 23.34 11.33 -10.57
C PHE A 126 24.40 10.99 -9.52
N ASP A 127 25.51 11.72 -9.51
CA ASP A 127 26.58 11.56 -8.53
C ASP A 127 26.26 12.29 -7.22
N TRP A 128 25.51 11.62 -6.34
CA TRP A 128 25.19 12.18 -5.02
C TRP A 128 26.38 12.18 -4.06
N ASP A 129 27.40 11.35 -4.32
CA ASP A 129 28.61 11.28 -3.49
C ASP A 129 29.58 12.42 -3.82
N GLY A 130 29.73 12.74 -5.11
CA GLY A 130 30.47 13.90 -5.63
C GLY A 130 29.70 15.22 -5.61
N ALA A 131 28.43 15.22 -5.20
CA ALA A 131 27.60 16.42 -5.18
C ALA A 131 28.26 17.56 -4.37
N PRO A 132 28.22 18.82 -4.84
CA PRO A 132 28.79 19.94 -4.10
C PRO A 132 28.16 20.06 -2.71
N ARG A 133 28.99 20.01 -1.67
CA ARG A 133 28.55 20.13 -0.27
C ARG A 133 29.06 21.41 0.34
N SER A 134 28.19 22.11 1.05
CA SER A 134 28.52 23.30 1.81
C SER A 134 28.11 23.13 3.26
N ASN A 135 28.92 23.69 4.16
CA ASN A 135 28.68 23.60 5.59
C ASN A 135 27.68 24.66 6.05
N PHE A 136 26.57 24.22 6.64
CA PHE A 136 25.58 25.09 7.27
C PHE A 136 25.23 24.54 8.67
N PHE A 137 25.30 25.38 9.71
CA PHE A 137 25.04 24.98 11.10
C PHE A 137 25.83 23.74 11.58
N GLY A 138 27.06 23.56 11.09
CA GLY A 138 27.88 22.38 11.43
C GLY A 138 27.47 21.09 10.71
N LEU A 139 26.51 21.16 9.77
CA LEU A 139 26.08 20.06 8.92
C LEU A 139 26.51 20.32 7.47
N THR A 140 27.10 19.32 6.81
CA THR A 140 27.38 19.34 5.37
C THR A 140 26.08 19.05 4.62
N LEU A 141 25.52 20.05 3.95
CA LEU A 141 24.34 19.87 3.09
C LEU A 141 24.74 20.00 1.62
N ILE A 142 24.00 19.33 0.76
CA ILE A 142 24.16 19.42 -0.69
C ILE A 142 23.72 20.83 -1.12
N SER A 143 24.63 21.59 -1.73
CA SER A 143 24.39 22.98 -2.15
C SER A 143 23.90 23.09 -3.57
N ASP A 144 24.31 22.17 -4.44
CA ASP A 144 23.99 22.22 -5.86
C ASP A 144 23.52 20.87 -6.38
N TRP A 145 22.87 20.89 -7.55
CA TRP A 145 22.40 19.67 -8.17
C TRP A 145 23.61 18.80 -8.61
N PRO A 146 23.60 17.49 -8.31
CA PRO A 146 24.70 16.60 -8.68
C PRO A 146 24.85 16.47 -10.20
N GLU A 147 26.08 16.22 -10.65
CA GLU A 147 26.36 15.91 -12.05
C GLU A 147 25.72 14.59 -12.48
N VAL A 148 25.38 14.49 -13.76
CA VAL A 148 24.78 13.28 -14.35
C VAL A 148 25.91 12.31 -14.68
N ILE A 149 25.92 11.14 -14.03
CA ILE A 149 26.88 10.05 -14.33
C ILE A 149 26.43 9.27 -15.56
N HIS A 150 25.12 9.00 -15.66
CA HIS A 150 24.55 8.20 -16.73
C HIS A 150 23.31 8.86 -17.31
N SER A 151 23.30 8.99 -18.63
CA SER A 151 22.14 9.40 -19.41
C SER A 151 21.39 8.18 -19.94
N PRO A 152 20.05 8.23 -20.08
CA PRO A 152 19.26 7.12 -20.59
C PRO A 152 19.76 6.61 -21.94
N THR A 153 20.12 5.34 -22.00
CA THR A 153 20.51 4.65 -23.22
C THR A 153 19.77 3.32 -23.32
N TRP A 154 19.39 2.95 -24.54
CA TRP A 154 18.82 1.63 -24.81
C TRP A 154 19.94 0.62 -25.01
N SER A 155 19.96 -0.43 -24.20
CA SER A 155 20.90 -1.56 -24.33
C SER A 155 20.14 -2.82 -24.69
N TRP A 156 20.54 -3.49 -25.77
CA TRP A 156 19.95 -4.78 -26.14
C TRP A 156 20.26 -5.86 -25.12
N ASP A 157 21.39 -5.77 -24.41
CA ASP A 157 21.79 -6.75 -23.42
C ASP A 157 20.93 -6.70 -22.15
N ALA A 158 20.18 -5.62 -21.92
CA ALA A 158 19.31 -5.44 -20.75
C ALA A 158 17.85 -5.90 -20.95
N TRP A 159 17.54 -6.60 -22.05
CA TRP A 159 16.16 -6.97 -22.42
C TRP A 159 15.41 -7.74 -21.33
N GLY A 160 16.09 -8.62 -20.58
CA GLY A 160 15.49 -9.37 -19.47
C GLY A 160 15.00 -8.44 -18.36
N SER A 161 15.84 -7.47 -17.99
CA SER A 161 15.54 -6.44 -16.98
C SER A 161 14.41 -5.51 -17.42
N TYR A 162 14.32 -5.18 -18.71
CA TYR A 162 13.26 -4.34 -19.28
C TYR A 162 11.86 -4.94 -19.20
N ILE A 163 11.75 -6.27 -19.22
CA ILE A 163 10.48 -6.97 -19.05
C ILE A 163 10.23 -7.27 -17.57
N PHE A 164 11.27 -7.71 -16.86
CA PHE A 164 11.19 -8.10 -15.46
C PHE A 164 10.74 -6.94 -14.56
N VAL A 165 11.43 -5.79 -14.62
CA VAL A 165 11.18 -4.69 -13.67
C VAL A 165 9.75 -4.12 -13.79
N PRO A 166 9.26 -3.75 -14.98
CA PRO A 166 7.88 -3.29 -15.14
C PRO A 166 6.85 -4.39 -14.81
N GLY A 167 7.09 -5.64 -15.20
CA GLY A 167 6.20 -6.76 -14.90
C GLY A 167 6.04 -7.00 -13.40
N MET A 168 7.15 -6.99 -12.66
CA MET A 168 7.16 -7.11 -11.20
C MET A 168 6.51 -5.90 -10.53
N LEU A 169 6.75 -4.69 -11.03
CA LEU A 169 6.19 -3.47 -10.46
C LEU A 169 4.66 -3.42 -10.66
N VAL A 170 4.18 -3.64 -11.88
CA VAL A 170 2.74 -3.64 -12.20
C VAL A 170 2.02 -4.76 -11.47
N GLY A 171 2.56 -5.99 -11.53
CA GLY A 171 1.98 -7.14 -10.84
C GLY A 171 2.00 -6.95 -9.32
N GLY A 172 3.10 -6.44 -8.77
CA GLY A 172 3.27 -6.19 -7.34
C GLY A 172 2.30 -5.12 -6.81
N ILE A 173 2.22 -3.95 -7.45
CA ILE A 173 1.30 -2.89 -7.05
C ILE A 173 -0.15 -3.38 -7.13
N TRP A 174 -0.53 -4.06 -8.20
CA TRP A 174 -1.88 -4.58 -8.36
C TRP A 174 -2.19 -5.63 -7.27
N PHE A 175 -1.27 -6.56 -7.00
CA PHE A 175 -1.43 -7.52 -5.92
C PHE A 175 -1.59 -6.84 -4.55
N LEU A 176 -0.83 -5.79 -4.26
CA LEU A 176 -0.96 -5.01 -3.03
C LEU A 176 -2.34 -4.35 -2.90
N ILE A 177 -2.91 -3.82 -4.00
CA ILE A 177 -4.27 -3.27 -4.01
C ILE A 177 -5.30 -4.36 -3.67
N ASP A 178 -5.14 -5.56 -4.22
CA ASP A 178 -6.02 -6.70 -3.91
C ASP A 178 -5.93 -7.14 -2.45
N VAL A 179 -4.72 -7.17 -1.89
CA VAL A 179 -4.49 -7.47 -0.47
C VAL A 179 -5.12 -6.40 0.43
N GLN A 180 -4.95 -5.12 0.11
CA GLN A 180 -5.62 -4.02 0.84
C GLN A 180 -7.14 -4.15 0.77
N ALA A 181 -7.69 -4.48 -0.40
CA ALA A 181 -9.12 -4.74 -0.55
C ALA A 181 -9.59 -5.93 0.30
N TYR A 182 -8.81 -7.00 0.39
CA TYR A 182 -9.08 -8.14 1.25
C TYR A 182 -9.12 -7.74 2.73
N ILE A 183 -8.13 -6.98 3.21
CA ILE A 183 -8.07 -6.48 4.58
C ILE A 183 -9.29 -5.59 4.90
N ALA A 184 -9.63 -4.67 4.00
CA ALA A 184 -10.79 -3.79 4.15
C ALA A 184 -12.10 -4.57 4.29
N ARG A 185 -12.31 -5.58 3.45
CA ARG A 185 -13.50 -6.46 3.51
C ARG A 185 -13.54 -7.28 4.79
N SER A 186 -12.41 -7.82 5.24
CA SER A 186 -12.31 -8.56 6.50
C SER A 186 -12.64 -7.70 7.72
N TYR A 187 -12.11 -6.47 7.77
CA TYR A 187 -12.42 -5.52 8.84
C TYR A 187 -13.91 -5.16 8.88
N LYS A 188 -14.50 -4.91 7.71
CA LYS A 188 -15.93 -4.61 7.59
C LYS A 188 -16.80 -5.80 8.01
N LEU A 189 -16.46 -7.02 7.60
CA LEU A 189 -17.13 -8.24 8.03
C LEU A 189 -17.10 -8.39 9.56
N PHE A 190 -15.95 -8.11 10.19
CA PHE A 190 -15.84 -8.15 11.64
C PHE A 190 -16.76 -7.14 12.33
N LYS A 191 -16.84 -5.92 11.80
CA LYS A 191 -17.77 -4.91 12.30
C LYS A 191 -19.22 -5.33 12.12
N LEU A 192 -19.58 -5.87 10.95
CA LEU A 192 -20.93 -6.34 10.62
C LEU A 192 -21.37 -7.50 11.52
N SER A 193 -20.49 -8.48 11.72
CA SER A 193 -20.73 -9.64 12.58
C SER A 193 -21.01 -9.24 14.03
N LYS A 194 -20.34 -8.20 14.52
CA LYS A 194 -20.63 -7.65 15.84
C LYS A 194 -21.95 -6.89 15.86
N SER A 195 -22.24 -6.06 14.85
CA SER A 195 -23.44 -5.22 14.87
C SER A 195 -24.74 -5.98 14.67
N VAL A 196 -24.76 -6.99 13.79
CA VAL A 196 -25.98 -7.76 13.46
C VAL A 196 -26.38 -8.71 14.59
N PHE A 197 -25.40 -9.28 15.30
CA PHE A 197 -25.65 -10.23 16.38
C PHE A 197 -25.44 -9.61 17.78
N ASN A 198 -25.41 -8.27 17.88
CA ASN A 198 -25.25 -7.61 19.17
C ASN A 198 -26.52 -7.79 20.00
N LYS A 199 -26.44 -8.58 21.06
CA LYS A 199 -27.47 -8.66 22.10
C LYS A 199 -27.12 -7.65 23.20
N SER A 200 -27.22 -6.35 22.92
CA SER A 200 -27.00 -5.33 23.96
C SER A 200 -28.27 -5.12 24.77
N LEU A 201 -28.15 -5.13 26.10
CA LEU A 201 -29.21 -4.76 27.05
C LEU A 201 -29.32 -3.25 27.25
N ASP A 202 -28.61 -2.42 26.45
CA ASP A 202 -28.58 -0.96 26.59
C ASP A 202 -29.96 -0.28 26.43
N LYS A 203 -30.97 -1.02 25.94
CA LYS A 203 -32.39 -0.60 25.86
C LYS A 203 -33.34 -1.51 26.64
N PHE A 204 -32.82 -2.33 27.57
CA PHE A 204 -33.63 -3.24 28.35
C PHE A 204 -34.21 -2.48 29.56
N ASP A 205 -35.51 -2.18 29.51
CA ASP A 205 -36.26 -1.70 30.67
C ASP A 205 -37.01 -2.88 31.32
N PRO A 206 -36.64 -3.30 32.55
CA PRO A 206 -37.32 -4.38 33.26
C PRO A 206 -38.80 -4.09 33.56
N SER A 207 -39.22 -2.83 33.51
CA SER A 207 -40.59 -2.40 33.82
C SER A 207 -41.58 -2.62 32.67
N GLU A 208 -41.11 -2.91 31.46
CA GLU A 208 -41.95 -3.26 30.30
C GLU A 208 -42.24 -4.77 30.21
N LEU A 209 -41.75 -5.57 31.15
CA LEU A 209 -42.08 -7.00 31.20
C LEU A 209 -43.58 -7.16 31.51
N PRO A 210 -44.34 -7.91 30.70
CA PRO A 210 -45.71 -8.22 31.04
C PRO A 210 -45.72 -8.93 32.40
N PRO A 211 -46.64 -8.58 33.32
CA PRO A 211 -46.71 -9.25 34.61
C PRO A 211 -46.84 -10.75 34.36
N GLU A 212 -45.96 -11.53 34.97
CA GLU A 212 -46.10 -12.99 35.01
C GLU A 212 -47.52 -13.29 35.49
N ASP A 213 -48.29 -14.03 34.69
CA ASP A 213 -49.54 -14.65 35.13
C ASP A 213 -49.18 -15.68 36.21
N VAL A 214 -48.98 -15.19 37.43
CA VAL A 214 -48.88 -16.00 38.64
C VAL A 214 -50.24 -16.67 38.79
N LYS A 215 -50.38 -17.89 38.29
CA LYS A 215 -51.51 -18.76 38.61
C LYS A 215 -51.39 -19.10 40.10
N PRO A 216 -52.33 -18.67 40.96
CA PRO A 216 -52.35 -19.14 42.33
C PRO A 216 -52.72 -20.63 42.33
N GLU A 217 -51.88 -21.44 43.00
CA GLU A 217 -52.18 -22.83 43.36
C GLU A 217 -53.28 -22.90 44.42
#